data_AF-A0A328BVH3-F1
#
_entry.id   AF-A0A328BVH3-F1
#
_cell.length_a   1.000
_cell.length_b   1.000
_cell.length_c   1.000
_cell.angle_alpha   90.00
_cell.angle_beta   90.00
_cell.angle_gamma   90.00
#
_symmetry.space_group_name_H-M   'P 1'
#
loop_
_entity.id
_entity.type
_entity.pdbx_description
1 polymer ?
#
loop_
_entity_poly.entity_id
_entity_poly.type
_entity_poly.pdbx_seq_one_letter_code
_entity_poly.pdbx_strand_id
1 'polypeptide(L)' 'MTALLNTLRAALAVAALLLASPLTSLHAQTPGSGGPEPGTPAEPTAVPIDGGASLLLAGGATYALNRLRKRR' A
#
# COMPACT_ATOMS: atom_id res chain seq x y z
N MET A 1 -22.03 -24.06 -5.44
CA MET A 1 -21.54 -23.26 -6.58
C MET A 1 -21.12 -21.84 -6.19
N THR A 2 -21.89 -21.14 -5.34
CA THR A 2 -21.59 -19.79 -4.83
C THR A 2 -20.32 -19.69 -3.97
N ALA A 3 -20.04 -20.69 -3.13
CA ALA A 3 -18.82 -20.73 -2.31
C ALA A 3 -17.53 -20.78 -3.15
N LEU A 4 -17.53 -21.56 -4.23
CA LEU A 4 -16.41 -21.68 -5.18
C LEU A 4 -16.14 -20.36 -5.92
N LEU A 5 -17.19 -19.64 -6.30
CA LEU A 5 -17.07 -18.33 -6.94
C LEU A 5 -16.53 -17.27 -5.98
N ASN A 6 -16.89 -17.34 -4.69
CA ASN A 6 -16.39 -16.41 -3.67
C ASN A 6 -14.92 -16.65 -3.33
N THR A 7 -14.48 -17.91 -3.24
CA THR A 7 -13.06 -18.23 -3.01
C THR A 7 -12.19 -17.78 -4.17
N LEU A 8 -12.67 -17.96 -5.41
CA LEU A 8 -11.95 -17.48 -6.61
C LEU A 8 -11.78 -15.96 -6.61
N ARG A 9 -12.84 -15.22 -6.26
CA ARG A 9 -12.82 -13.75 -6.17
C ARG A 9 -11.88 -13.25 -5.09
N ALA A 10 -11.87 -13.90 -3.92
CA ALA A 10 -10.97 -13.56 -2.84
C ALA A 10 -9.51 -13.80 -3.23
N ALA A 11 -9.21 -14.94 -3.89
CA ALA A 11 -7.88 -15.24 -4.39
C ALA A 11 -7.40 -14.21 -5.43
N LEU A 12 -8.28 -13.78 -6.34
CA LEU A 12 -7.98 -12.74 -7.34
C LEU A 12 -7.72 -11.38 -6.70
N ALA A 13 -8.47 -11.00 -5.67
CA ALA A 13 -8.26 -9.75 -4.94
C ALA A 13 -6.93 -9.75 -4.18
N VAL A 14 -6.57 -10.88 -3.53
CA VAL A 14 -5.28 -11.04 -2.84
C VAL A 14 -4.13 -11.00 -3.84
N ALA A 15 -4.24 -11.69 -4.97
CA ALA A 15 -3.24 -11.65 -6.03
C ALA A 15 -3.06 -10.23 -6.59
N ALA A 16 -4.17 -9.51 -6.87
CA ALA A 16 -4.09 -8.12 -7.34
C ALA A 16 -3.42 -7.19 -6.31
N LEU A 17 -3.66 -7.40 -5.01
CA LEU A 17 -3.01 -6.66 -3.94
C LEU A 17 -1.50 -6.96 -3.85
N LEU A 18 -1.11 -8.22 -4.03
CA LEU A 18 0.29 -8.64 -4.07
C LEU A 18 1.03 -8.10 -5.31
N LEU A 19 0.40 -8.07 -6.48
CA LEU A 19 0.99 -7.50 -7.70
C LEU A 19 1.03 -5.96 -7.69
N ALA A 20 0.10 -5.30 -6.99
CA ALA A 20 0.08 -3.85 -6.82
C ALA A 20 1.00 -3.37 -5.69
N SER A 21 1.55 -4.29 -4.89
CA SER A 21 2.55 -3.98 -3.87
C SER A 21 3.81 -3.51 -4.60
N PRO A 22 4.28 -2.27 -4.37
CA PRO A 22 5.58 -1.90 -4.91
C PRO A 22 6.61 -2.85 -4.27
N LEU A 23 7.44 -3.48 -5.09
CA LEU A 23 8.64 -4.20 -4.65
C LEU A 23 9.67 -3.18 -4.12
N THR A 24 9.25 -2.32 -3.20
CA THR A 24 10.10 -1.27 -2.64
C THR A 24 11.14 -1.93 -1.76
N SER A 25 12.38 -1.80 -2.19
CA SER A 25 13.61 -2.25 -1.55
C SER A 25 13.52 -2.18 -0.04
N LEU A 26 13.53 -3.35 0.61
CA LEU A 26 13.82 -3.51 2.03
C LEU A 26 15.23 -2.95 2.29
N HIS A 27 15.33 -1.64 2.53
CA HIS A 27 16.55 -1.05 3.04
C HIS A 27 16.62 -1.35 4.55
N ALA A 28 17.18 -2.52 4.88
CA ALA A 28 17.68 -2.77 6.22
C ALA A 28 18.74 -1.70 6.50
N GLN A 29 18.41 -0.73 7.36
CA GLN A 29 19.36 0.28 7.80
C GLN A 29 20.51 -0.46 8.49
N THR A 30 21.68 -0.50 7.86
CA THR A 30 22.91 -1.03 8.47
C THR A 30 23.19 -0.22 9.75
N PRO A 31 23.67 -0.85 10.84
CA PRO A 31 24.05 -0.11 12.05
C PRO A 31 25.13 0.93 11.70
N GLY A 32 24.73 2.19 11.52
CA GLY A 32 25.59 3.26 11.00
C GLY A 32 24.86 4.44 10.35
N SER A 33 23.56 4.34 10.06
CA SER A 33 22.79 5.40 9.38
C SER A 33 22.21 6.44 10.35
N GLY A 34 23.05 7.13 11.13
CA GLY A 34 22.67 8.16 12.12
C GLY A 34 21.99 9.42 11.56
N GLY A 35 21.27 9.33 10.44
CA GLY A 35 20.72 10.45 9.70
C GLY A 35 21.81 11.27 9.00
N PRO A 36 21.43 12.22 8.13
CA PRO A 36 22.38 13.18 7.60
C PRO A 36 23.01 13.98 8.75
N GLU A 37 24.31 14.23 8.64
CA GLU A 37 25.08 14.98 9.63
C GLU A 37 24.50 16.40 9.75
N PRO A 38 24.11 16.87 10.96
CA PRO A 38 23.52 18.20 11.13
C PRO A 38 24.45 19.28 10.57
N GLY A 39 24.07 19.89 9.44
CA GLY A 39 24.88 20.90 8.74
C GLY A 39 25.28 20.55 7.31
N THR A 40 25.10 19.30 6.87
CA THR A 40 25.14 18.96 5.44
C THR A 40 23.75 19.12 4.83
N PRO A 41 23.59 19.85 3.71
CA PRO A 41 22.35 19.83 2.96
C PRO A 41 22.11 18.40 2.48
N ALA A 42 21.25 17.67 3.19
CA ALA A 42 20.77 16.39 2.68
C ALA A 42 19.94 16.73 1.44
N GLU A 43 20.40 16.27 0.27
CA GLU A 43 19.55 16.20 -0.92
C GLU A 43 18.24 15.53 -0.48
N PRO A 44 17.08 16.17 -0.68
CA PRO A 44 15.80 15.60 -0.30
C PRO A 44 15.71 14.21 -0.92
N THR A 45 15.75 13.17 -0.09
CA THR A 45 15.51 11.82 -0.59
C THR A 45 14.11 11.83 -1.15
N ALA A 46 14.01 11.65 -2.47
CA ALA A 46 12.75 11.56 -3.21
C ALA A 46 12.04 10.26 -2.84
N VAL A 47 11.65 10.13 -1.58
CA VAL A 47 10.80 9.05 -1.09
C VAL A 47 9.39 9.40 -1.53
N PRO A 48 8.71 8.57 -2.32
CA PRO A 48 7.35 8.85 -2.77
C PRO A 48 6.38 8.86 -1.56
N ILE A 49 6.09 10.03 -1.01
CA ILE A 49 5.17 10.21 0.12
C ILE A 49 3.71 9.91 -0.31
N ASP A 50 3.42 10.05 -1.61
CA ASP A 50 2.08 9.91 -2.17
C ASP A 50 1.57 8.47 -2.29
N GLY A 51 2.44 7.48 -2.06
CA GLY A 51 2.06 6.06 -2.07
C GLY A 51 1.06 5.73 -0.97
N GLY A 52 1.25 6.27 0.24
CA GLY A 52 0.34 6.05 1.38
C GLY A 52 -1.02 6.72 1.19
N ALA A 53 -1.04 7.95 0.65
CA ALA A 53 -2.26 8.69 0.38
C ALA A 53 -3.14 7.99 -0.67
N SER A 54 -2.53 7.49 -1.75
CA SER A 54 -3.24 6.76 -2.81
C SER A 54 -3.86 5.45 -2.29
N LEU A 55 -3.18 4.72 -1.40
CA LEU A 55 -3.74 3.52 -0.76
C LEU A 55 -4.90 3.84 0.19
N LEU A 56 -4.79 4.91 0.99
CA LEU A 56 -5.86 5.35 1.88
C LEU A 56 -7.11 5.76 1.09
N LEU A 57 -6.92 6.47 -0.02
CA LEU A 57 -7.99 6.85 -0.94
C LEU A 57 -8.68 5.62 -1.54
N ALA A 58 -7.90 4.66 -2.08
CA ALA A 58 -8.43 3.45 -2.68
C ALA A 58 -9.20 2.58 -1.67
N GLY A 59 -8.66 2.40 -0.46
CA GLY A 59 -9.30 1.67 0.63
C GLY A 59 -10.57 2.35 1.15
N GLY A 60 -10.55 3.67 1.31
CA GLY A 60 -11.70 4.46 1.74
C GLY A 60 -12.85 4.40 0.73
N ALA A 61 -12.54 4.57 -0.56
CA ALA A 61 -13.55 4.51 -1.63
C ALA A 61 -14.19 3.11 -1.74
N THR A 62 -13.39 2.05 -1.71
CA THR A 62 -13.91 0.68 -1.74
C THR A 62 -14.75 0.34 -0.51
N TYR A 63 -14.33 0.75 0.69
CA TYR A 63 -15.12 0.58 1.92
C TYR A 63 -16.47 1.32 1.85
N ALA A 64 -16.46 2.59 1.42
CA ALA A 64 -17.67 3.39 1.29
C ALA A 64 -18.69 2.77 0.32
N LEU A 65 -18.22 2.32 -0.86
CA LEU A 65 -19.05 1.62 -1.84
C LEU A 65 -19.65 0.33 -1.28
N ASN A 66 -18.84 -0.49 -0.58
CA ASN A 66 -19.33 -1.73 0.04
C ASN A 66 -20.39 -1.43 1.12
N ARG A 67 -20.20 -0.38 1.91
CA ARG A 67 -21.15 0.02 2.95
C ARG A 67 -22.48 0.48 2.36
N LEU A 68 -22.47 1.24 1.27
CA LEU A 68 -23.69 1.70 0.60
C LEU A 68 -24.49 0.53 0.01
N ARG A 69 -23.80 -0.44 -0.60
CA ARG A 69 -24.43 -1.64 -1.20
C ARG A 69 -25.06 -2.58 -0.18
N LYS A 70 -24.64 -2.55 1.08
CA LYS A 70 -25.26 -3.31 2.18
C LYS A 70 -26.46 -2.62 2.82
N ARG A 71 -26.65 -1.32 2.53
CA ARG A 71 -27.77 -0.52 3.04
C ARG A 71 -28.91 -0.37 2.04
N ARG A 72 -28.65 -0.65 0.75
CA ARG A 72 -29.67 -0.92 -0.25
C ARG A 72 -30.00 -2.41 -0.23
#